data_AF-A0A2V9BUA9-F1
#
_entry.id   AF-A0A2V9BUA9-F1
#
_cell.length_a   1.000
_cell.length_b   1.000
_cell.length_c   1.000
_cell.angle_alpha   90.00
_cell.angle_beta   90.00
_cell.angle_gamma   90.00
#
_symmetry.space_group_name_H-M   'P 1'
#
loop_
_entity.id
_entity.type
_entity.pdbx_description
1 polymer ?
#
loop_
_entity_poly.entity_id
_entity_poly.type
_entity_poly.pdbx_seq_one_letter_code
_entity_poly.pdbx_strand_id
1 'polypeptide(L)'
;MIDEVWKLVHDIETGAVRLSCDYQPQNVYAGNVLYTASNGWKLVVFNDCNEWDYFDSFVAPDGRQLDYAEMPEEMQRYSPGDEVAWRAYGIPGYRKDRNEKWPVAKET
;
A
#
# COMPACT_ATOMS: atom_id res chain seq x y z
N MET A 1 5.86 14.67 -9.50
CA MET A 1 5.34 13.97 -8.31
C MET A 1 4.15 13.09 -8.65
N ILE A 2 3.04 13.62 -9.16
CA ILE A 2 1.85 12.82 -9.53
C ILE A 2 2.20 11.68 -10.50
N ASP A 3 2.88 11.96 -11.61
CA ASP A 3 3.29 10.92 -12.58
C ASP A 3 4.26 9.89 -11.97
N GLU A 4 5.13 10.32 -11.06
CA GLU A 4 6.07 9.44 -10.36
C GLU A 4 5.33 8.48 -9.43
N VAL A 5 4.29 8.97 -8.73
CA VAL A 5 3.42 8.16 -7.88
C VAL A 5 2.62 7.17 -8.70
N TRP A 6 2.03 7.58 -9.83
CA TRP A 6 1.32 6.63 -10.71
C TRP A 6 2.24 5.54 -11.24
N LYS A 7 3.47 5.91 -11.61
CA LYS A 7 4.48 4.93 -11.99
C LYS A 7 4.81 3.99 -10.82
N LEU A 8 4.98 4.52 -9.60
CA LEU A 8 5.25 3.72 -8.41
C LEU A 8 4.12 2.71 -8.15
N VAL A 9 2.85 3.15 -8.18
CA VAL A 9 1.68 2.30 -7.99
C VAL A 9 1.67 1.17 -9.04
N HIS A 10 1.86 1.51 -10.30
CA HIS A 10 1.97 0.52 -11.37
C HIS A 10 3.11 -0.49 -11.12
N ASP A 11 4.30 -0.02 -10.75
CA ASP A 11 5.46 -0.87 -10.50
C ASP A 11 5.26 -1.77 -9.27
N ILE A 12 4.57 -1.28 -8.23
CA ILE A 12 4.18 -2.08 -7.04
C ILE A 12 3.24 -3.19 -7.45
N GLU A 13 2.18 -2.84 -8.18
CA GLU A 13 1.11 -3.78 -8.50
C GLU A 13 1.56 -4.81 -9.52
N THR A 14 2.45 -4.48 -10.44
CA THR A 14 3.07 -5.45 -11.35
C THR A 14 4.20 -6.27 -10.70
N GLY A 15 4.62 -5.91 -9.49
CA GLY A 15 5.67 -6.61 -8.73
C GLY A 15 7.11 -6.21 -9.08
N ALA A 16 7.29 -5.18 -9.91
CA ALA A 16 8.60 -4.60 -10.21
C ALA A 16 9.21 -3.89 -8.99
N VAL A 17 8.35 -3.31 -8.14
CA VAL A 17 8.68 -2.77 -6.83
C VAL A 17 8.01 -3.62 -5.76
N ARG A 18 8.77 -4.03 -4.74
CA ARG A 18 8.22 -4.81 -3.62
C ARG A 18 8.00 -3.91 -2.43
N LEU A 19 6.89 -4.11 -1.74
CA LEU A 19 6.63 -3.48 -0.46
C LEU A 19 7.14 -4.37 0.68
N SER A 20 7.51 -3.71 1.76
CA SER A 20 7.77 -4.30 3.07
C SER A 20 7.08 -3.44 4.13
N CYS A 21 6.73 -4.04 5.25
CA CYS A 21 6.02 -3.38 6.34
C CYS A 21 6.67 -3.76 7.68
N ASP A 22 6.61 -2.84 8.64
CA ASP A 22 7.09 -3.10 10.01
C ASP A 22 6.08 -3.98 10.78
N TYR A 23 4.81 -3.91 10.41
CA TYR A 23 3.72 -4.72 10.96
C TYR A 23 2.92 -5.37 9.85
N GLN A 24 2.50 -6.62 10.06
CA GLN A 24 1.65 -7.33 9.12
C GLN A 24 0.36 -6.54 8.83
N PRO A 25 0.05 -6.19 7.56
CA PRO A 25 -1.15 -5.45 7.19
C PRO A 25 -2.43 -6.13 7.72
N GLN A 26 -2.42 -7.47 7.76
CA GLN A 26 -3.54 -8.29 8.25
C GLN A 26 -3.83 -8.12 9.75
N ASN A 27 -2.92 -7.54 10.52
CA ASN A 27 -3.13 -7.24 11.94
C ASN A 27 -3.81 -5.88 12.15
N VAL A 28 -3.90 -5.05 11.11
CA VAL A 28 -4.60 -3.76 11.16
C VAL A 28 -6.04 -4.02 10.71
N TYR A 29 -7.01 -4.00 11.64
CA TYR A 29 -8.41 -4.12 11.26
C TYR A 29 -8.92 -2.87 10.54
N ALA A 30 -8.59 -1.69 11.07
CA ALA A 30 -8.90 -0.40 10.48
C ALA A 30 -7.79 0.61 10.81
N GLY A 31 -7.49 1.51 9.88
CA GLY A 31 -6.47 2.55 10.01
C GLY A 31 -5.29 2.40 9.03
N ASN A 32 -4.24 3.17 9.28
CA ASN A 32 -3.09 3.29 8.39
C ASN A 32 -2.19 2.06 8.40
N VAL A 33 -1.86 1.57 7.21
CA VAL A 33 -0.82 0.58 6.97
C VAL A 33 0.36 1.23 6.27
N LEU A 34 1.52 1.16 6.91
CA LEU A 34 2.75 1.82 6.45
C LEU A 34 3.62 0.84 5.69
N TYR A 35 4.11 1.27 4.53
CA TYR A 35 4.98 0.48 3.68
C TYR A 35 6.28 1.21 3.35
N THR A 36 7.35 0.44 3.25
CA THR A 36 8.61 0.84 2.60
C THR A 36 8.77 0.03 1.32
N ALA A 37 8.89 0.73 0.20
CA ALA A 37 9.15 0.15 -1.11
C ALA A 37 10.64 -0.14 -1.30
N SER A 38 10.95 -1.18 -2.07
CA SER A 38 12.33 -1.61 -2.37
C SER A 38 13.18 -0.57 -3.10
N ASN A 39 12.56 0.46 -3.69
CA ASN A 39 13.22 1.57 -4.38
C ASN A 39 13.35 2.84 -3.50
N GLY A 40 13.08 2.73 -2.19
CA GLY A 40 13.25 3.81 -1.22
C GLY A 40 12.02 4.71 -1.01
N TRP A 41 10.94 4.52 -1.78
CA TRP A 41 9.67 5.19 -1.52
C TRP A 41 9.02 4.68 -0.24
N LYS A 42 8.21 5.53 0.39
CA LYS A 42 7.30 5.14 1.46
C LYS A 42 5.88 5.51 1.05
N LEU A 43 4.92 4.72 1.48
CA LEU A 43 3.51 4.98 1.26
C LEU A 43 2.68 4.51 2.44
N VAL A 44 1.51 5.13 2.58
CA VAL A 44 0.49 4.76 3.56
C VAL A 44 -0.80 4.45 2.82
N VAL A 45 -1.39 3.31 3.14
CA VAL A 45 -2.74 2.92 2.68
C VAL A 45 -3.66 2.92 3.89
N PHE A 46 -4.82 3.55 3.78
CA PHE A 46 -5.88 3.43 4.77
C PHE A 46 -6.64 2.13 4.54
N ASN A 47 -6.73 1.30 5.59
CA ASN A 47 -7.56 0.11 5.62
C ASN A 47 -8.88 0.45 6.34
N ASP A 48 -10.03 0.28 5.70
CA ASP A 48 -11.34 0.42 6.33
C ASP A 48 -11.92 -0.95 6.66
N CYS A 49 -11.81 -1.38 7.91
CA CYS A 49 -12.45 -2.60 8.40
C CYS A 49 -12.12 -3.88 7.61
N ASN A 50 -10.85 -4.05 7.20
CA ASN A 50 -10.35 -5.03 6.23
C ASN A 50 -10.79 -4.77 4.80
N GLU A 51 -10.87 -3.52 4.36
CA GLU A 51 -11.07 -3.15 2.97
C GLU A 51 -9.99 -2.16 2.57
N TRP A 52 -9.38 -2.37 1.40
CA TRP A 52 -8.43 -1.41 0.85
C TRP A 52 -9.27 -0.19 0.44
N ASP A 53 -8.99 0.99 1.01
CA ASP A 53 -9.85 2.17 0.81
C ASP A 53 -9.16 3.25 -0.04
N TYR A 54 -8.09 3.88 0.46
CA TYR A 54 -7.35 4.89 -0.29
C TYR A 54 -5.87 4.97 0.10
N PHE A 55 -5.08 5.63 -0.74
CA PHE A 55 -3.73 6.05 -0.39
C PHE A 55 -3.77 7.32 0.47
N ASP A 56 -3.22 7.26 1.68
CA ASP A 56 -3.17 8.39 2.60
C ASP A 56 -2.01 9.34 2.27
N SER A 57 -0.83 8.80 1.97
CA SER A 57 0.36 9.60 1.67
C SER A 57 1.44 8.83 0.93
N PHE A 58 2.30 9.56 0.22
CA PHE A 58 3.53 9.06 -0.41
C PHE A 58 4.71 9.95 -0.03
N VAL A 59 5.87 9.34 0.20
CA VAL A 59 7.15 10.04 0.40
C VAL A 59 8.19 9.48 -0.58
N ALA A 60 8.72 10.35 -1.42
CA ALA A 60 9.78 10.04 -2.37
C ALA A 60 11.12 9.81 -1.65
N PRO A 61 12.08 9.10 -2.28
CA PRO A 61 13.41 8.85 -1.68
C PRO A 61 14.19 10.12 -1.37
N ASP A 62 13.90 11.23 -2.07
CA ASP A 62 14.49 12.55 -1.84
C ASP A 62 13.78 13.37 -0.75
N GLY A 63 12.71 12.83 -0.14
CA GLY A 63 11.97 13.46 0.94
C GLY A 63 10.77 14.30 0.50
N ARG A 64 10.52 14.49 -0.80
CA ARG A 64 9.28 15.11 -1.26
C ARG A 64 8.07 14.27 -0.83
N GLN A 65 6.98 14.92 -0.44
CA GLN A 65 5.78 14.26 0.05
C GLN A 65 4.56 14.66 -0.78
N LEU A 66 3.58 13.76 -0.85
CA LEU A 66 2.26 14.00 -1.41
C LEU A 66 1.23 13.41 -0.44
N ASP A 67 0.44 14.27 0.19
CA ASP A 67 -0.62 13.87 1.12
C ASP A 67 -1.97 13.74 0.40
N TYR A 68 -2.90 12.96 0.95
CA TYR A 68 -4.23 12.72 0.40
C TYR A 68 -4.94 14.02 -0.04
N ALA A 69 -4.86 15.07 0.78
CA ALA A 69 -5.49 16.36 0.52
C ALA A 69 -4.94 17.08 -0.73
N GLU A 70 -3.74 16.71 -1.18
CA GLU A 70 -3.07 17.27 -2.35
C GLU A 70 -3.17 16.35 -3.58
N MET A 71 -3.64 15.12 -3.40
CA MET A 71 -3.82 14.17 -4.49
C MET A 71 -4.96 14.63 -5.43
N PRO A 72 -4.82 14.44 -6.75
CA PRO A 72 -5.93 14.63 -7.67
C PRO A 72 -7.08 13.66 -7.38
N GLU A 73 -8.31 14.06 -7.71
CA GLU A 73 -9.54 13.28 -7.45
C GLU A 73 -9.48 11.85 -7.98
N GLU A 74 -8.83 11.63 -9.13
CA GLU A 74 -8.59 10.31 -9.72
C GLU A 74 -7.75 9.37 -8.84
N MET A 75 -6.76 9.90 -8.12
CA MET A 75 -5.96 9.13 -7.15
C MET A 75 -6.74 8.89 -5.87
N GLN A 76 -7.49 9.88 -5.40
CA GLN A 76 -8.34 9.75 -4.21
C GLN A 76 -9.44 8.70 -4.38
N ARG A 77 -9.90 8.49 -5.62
CA ARG A 77 -10.90 7.48 -5.99
C ARG A 77 -10.32 6.19 -6.55
N TYR A 78 -9.01 6.10 -6.65
CA TYR A 78 -8.36 4.89 -7.14
C TYR A 78 -8.69 3.73 -6.21
N SER A 79 -9.00 2.57 -6.78
CA SER A 79 -9.18 1.33 -6.03
C SER A 79 -8.68 0.16 -6.88
N PRO A 80 -7.67 -0.60 -6.43
CA PRO A 80 -7.23 -1.81 -7.11
C PRO A 80 -8.24 -2.94 -6.91
N GLY A 81 -8.31 -3.89 -7.85
CA GLY A 81 -9.14 -5.09 -7.65
C GLY A 81 -8.61 -5.98 -6.51
N ASP A 82 -9.49 -6.77 -5.88
CA ASP A 82 -9.18 -7.55 -4.67
C ASP A 82 -7.93 -8.45 -4.75
N GLU A 83 -7.62 -8.98 -5.94
CA GLU A 83 -6.43 -9.80 -6.14
C GLU A 83 -5.15 -8.95 -6.03
N VAL A 84 -5.16 -7.78 -6.64
CA VAL A 84 -4.05 -6.82 -6.58
C VAL A 84 -3.95 -6.25 -5.19
N ALA A 85 -5.08 -5.85 -4.58
CA ALA A 85 -5.14 -5.35 -3.20
C ALA A 85 -4.44 -6.31 -2.24
N TRP A 86 -4.79 -7.60 -2.31
CA TRP A 86 -4.19 -8.64 -1.47
C TRP A 86 -2.72 -8.89 -1.80
N ARG A 87 -2.38 -9.07 -3.08
CA ARG A 87 -1.00 -9.39 -3.49
C ARG A 87 -0.04 -8.25 -3.14
N ALA A 88 -0.40 -7.02 -3.48
CA ALA A 88 0.49 -5.86 -3.39
C ALA A 88 0.51 -5.22 -2.00
N TYR A 89 -0.63 -5.22 -1.29
CA TYR A 89 -0.77 -4.50 -0.01
C TYR A 89 -1.19 -5.43 1.14
N GLY A 90 -1.60 -6.67 0.89
CA GLY A 90 -1.99 -7.59 1.98
C GLY A 90 -3.31 -7.23 2.65
N ILE A 91 -4.18 -6.49 1.97
CA ILE A 91 -5.53 -6.13 2.40
C ILE A 91 -6.50 -6.76 1.37
N PRO A 92 -7.55 -7.49 1.76
CA PRO A 92 -8.15 -7.58 3.09
C PRO A 92 -7.56 -8.69 3.98
N GLY A 93 -7.44 -8.45 5.29
CA GLY A 93 -6.85 -9.40 6.25
C GLY A 93 -7.62 -10.71 6.49
N TYR A 94 -8.85 -10.84 5.97
CA TYR A 94 -9.70 -12.02 6.20
C TYR A 94 -9.62 -13.10 5.11
N ARG A 95 -8.80 -12.94 4.06
CA ARG A 95 -8.46 -14.01 3.09
C ARG A 95 -7.60 -15.08 3.76
N LYS A 96 -8.21 -15.78 4.72
CA LYS A 96 -7.64 -16.84 5.58
C LYS A 96 -7.56 -18.19 4.87
N ASP A 97 -8.12 -18.31 3.66
CA ASP A 97 -8.03 -19.49 2.81
C ASP A 97 -6.60 -19.81 2.39
N ARG A 98 -5.66 -18.88 2.60
CA ARG A 98 -4.24 -19.08 2.24
C ARG A 98 -3.31 -19.50 3.37
N ASN A 99 -3.65 -19.46 4.67
CA ASN A 99 -2.68 -19.71 5.78
C ASN A 99 -1.32 -18.95 5.65
N GLU A 100 -1.21 -18.01 4.72
CA GLU A 100 0.02 -17.41 4.25
C GLU A 100 -0.02 -15.97 4.75
N LYS A 101 0.89 -15.63 5.65
CA LYS A 101 1.15 -14.23 5.99
C LYS A 101 1.47 -13.50 4.69
N TRP A 102 1.04 -12.25 4.54
CA TRP A 102 1.48 -11.46 3.39
C TRP A 102 3.02 -11.45 3.36
N PRO A 103 3.65 -11.80 2.22
CA PRO A 103 4.94 -12.50 2.23
C PRO A 103 6.18 -11.66 2.60
N VAL A 104 6.05 -10.46 3.19
CA VAL A 104 7.20 -9.59 3.49
C VAL A 104 6.98 -8.67 4.71
N ALA A 105 6.58 -9.20 5.87
CA ALA A 105 6.85 -8.47 7.12
C ALA A 105 8.15 -8.97 7.73
N LYS A 106 9.00 -8.05 8.22
CA LYS A 106 10.14 -8.44 9.05
C LYS A 106 9.59 -9.07 10.33
N GLU A 107 9.89 -10.34 10.58
CA GLU A 107 9.64 -10.91 11.90
C GLU A 107 10.60 -10.24 12.89
N THR A 108 10.04 -9.75 14.01
CA THR A 108 10.76 -9.15 15.14
C THR A 108 11.66 -10.15 15.84
#